data_AF-A0A845QG21-F1
#
_entry.id   AF-A0A845QG21-F1
#
_cell.length_a   1.000
_cell.length_b   1.000
_cell.length_c   1.000
_cell.angle_alpha   90.00
_cell.angle_beta   90.00
_cell.angle_gamma   90.00
#
_symmetry.space_group_name_H-M   'P 1'
#
loop_
_entity.id
_entity.type
_entity.pdbx_description
1 polymer ?
#
loop_
_entity_poly.entity_id
_entity_poly.type
_entity_poly.pdbx_seq_one_letter_code
_entity_poly.pdbx_strand_id
1 'polypeptide(L)'
;MNTIKINGIYRHFKGDYYLLVGTANHSETGETYAVYRKLYEDCGLWIRPLDMFLEEVDHEKYPDVKQKYRFQLQEISSVRDENNR
;
A
#
# COMPACT_ATOMS: atom_id res chain seq x y z
N MET A 1 0.23 5.55 -15.76
CA MET A 1 1.14 5.12 -14.67
C MET A 1 0.44 5.34 -13.35
N ASN A 2 0.30 4.32 -12.51
CA ASN A 2 -0.22 4.50 -11.16
C ASN A 2 0.81 5.27 -10.33
N THR A 3 0.48 6.47 -9.90
CA THR A 3 1.37 7.28 -9.06
C THR A 3 1.38 6.72 -7.64
N ILE A 4 2.55 6.30 -7.15
CA ILE A 4 2.74 5.97 -5.74
C ILE A 4 2.76 7.23 -4.88
N LYS A 5 2.13 7.17 -3.71
CA LYS A 5 2.15 8.23 -2.69
C LYS A 5 2.96 7.74 -1.51
N ILE A 6 4.20 8.23 -1.40
CA ILE A 6 5.05 8.00 -0.23
C ILE A 6 4.33 8.58 1.00
N ASN A 7 4.40 7.87 2.12
CA ASN A 7 3.61 8.11 3.33
C ASN A 7 2.09 7.98 3.13
N GLY A 8 1.65 7.36 2.03
CA GLY A 8 0.25 7.03 1.79
C GLY A 8 -0.17 5.77 2.54
N ILE A 9 -1.44 5.73 2.97
CA ILE A 9 -2.05 4.53 3.54
C ILE A 9 -2.70 3.74 2.40
N TYR A 10 -2.32 2.48 2.29
CA TYR A 10 -2.82 1.54 1.28
C TYR A 10 -3.59 0.43 1.96
N ARG A 11 -4.76 0.10 1.41
CA ARG A 11 -5.53 -1.07 1.82
C ARG A 11 -5.17 -2.24 0.91
N HIS A 12 -4.75 -3.36 1.49
CA HIS A 12 -4.61 -4.59 0.73
C HIS A 12 -5.99 -5.16 0.43
N PHE A 13 -6.18 -5.80 -0.73
CA PHE A 13 -7.49 -6.32 -1.15
C PHE A 13 -8.09 -7.34 -0.17
N LYS A 14 -7.26 -7.95 0.70
CA LYS A 14 -7.71 -8.85 1.78
C LYS A 14 -8.24 -8.13 3.04
N GLY A 15 -8.10 -6.81 3.13
CA GLY A 15 -8.73 -6.01 4.19
C GLY A 15 -7.76 -5.11 4.96
N ASP A 16 -6.55 -5.58 5.26
CA ASP A 16 -5.60 -4.88 6.13
C ASP A 16 -5.00 -3.61 5.51
N TYR A 17 -4.56 -2.69 6.38
CA TYR A 17 -3.95 -1.42 5.99
C TYR A 17 -2.43 -1.42 6.18
N TYR A 18 -1.76 -0.68 5.32
CA TYR A 18 -0.31 -0.58 5.25
C TYR A 18 0.10 0.85 4.95
N LEU A 19 1.21 1.31 5.52
CA LEU A 19 1.83 2.59 5.20
C LEU A 19 2.96 2.37 4.20
N LEU A 20 2.90 2.99 3.02
CA LEU A 20 4.03 3.00 2.10
C LEU A 20 5.10 3.98 2.62
N VAL A 21 6.22 3.45 3.09
CA VAL A 21 7.33 4.24 3.65
C VAL A 21 8.19 4.85 2.54
N GLY A 22 8.34 4.13 1.42
CA GLY A 22 9.12 4.60 0.27
C GLY A 22 9.36 3.48 -0.74
N THR A 23 10.33 3.70 -1.62
CA THR A 23 10.86 2.66 -2.52
C THR A 23 12.35 2.45 -2.26
N ALA A 24 12.84 1.26 -2.56
CA ALA A 24 14.25 0.90 -2.49
C ALA A 24 14.66 0.15 -3.77
N ASN A 25 15.92 0.27 -4.16
CA ASN A 25 16.46 -0.50 -5.29
C ASN A 25 17.31 -1.64 -4.74
N HIS A 26 17.10 -2.84 -5.29
CA HIS A 26 17.93 -4.00 -4.99
C HIS A 26 19.32 -3.80 -5.60
N SER A 27 20.39 -3.83 -4.78
CA SER A 27 21.75 -3.45 -5.22
C SER A 27 22.28 -4.29 -6.36
N GLU A 28 22.01 -5.60 -6.34
CA GLU A 28 22.57 -6.55 -7.31
C GLU A 28 21.79 -6.61 -8.63
N THR A 29 20.50 -6.29 -8.60
CA THR A 29 19.59 -6.51 -9.76
C THR A 29 19.04 -5.21 -10.32
N GLY A 30 19.09 -4.11 -9.55
CA GLY A 30 18.47 -2.84 -9.89
C GLY A 30 16.94 -2.82 -9.78
N GLU A 31 16.31 -3.94 -9.40
CA GLU A 31 14.86 -4.02 -9.26
C GLU A 31 14.34 -3.09 -8.17
N THR A 32 13.24 -2.38 -8.44
CA THR A 32 12.63 -1.48 -7.47
C THR A 32 11.62 -2.22 -6.60
N TYR A 33 11.68 -2.00 -5.30
CA TYR A 33 10.80 -2.56 -4.28
C TYR A 33 10.02 -1.45 -3.59
N ALA A 34 8.76 -1.73 -3.25
CA ALA A 34 8.00 -0.95 -2.29
C ALA A 34 8.44 -1.32 -0.87
N VAL A 35 8.75 -0.33 -0.04
CA VAL A 35 9.05 -0.49 1.38
C VAL A 35 7.84 -0.01 2.16
N TYR A 36 7.18 -0.89 2.90
CA TYR A 36 5.91 -0.59 3.55
C TYR A 36 5.79 -1.22 4.94
N ARG A 37 4.97 -0.61 5.79
CA ARG A 37 4.74 -1.02 7.18
C ARG A 37 3.32 -1.52 7.36
N LYS A 38 3.12 -2.62 8.07
CA LYS A 38 1.80 -3.03 8.55
C LYS A 38 1.23 -1.95 9.48
N LEU A 39 -0.07 -1.67 9.41
CA LEU A 39 -0.77 -0.81 10.37
C LEU A 39 -1.59 -1.64 11.37
N TYR A 40 -1.14 -2.86 11.63
CA TYR A 40 -1.74 -3.85 12.52
C TYR A 40 -0.63 -4.71 13.15
N GLU A 41 -0.98 -5.49 14.17
CA GLU A 41 -0.06 -6.38 14.90
C GLU A 41 1.23 -5.66 15.36
N ASP A 42 2.39 -6.16 14.97
CA ASP A 42 3.73 -5.69 15.33
C ASP A 42 4.19 -4.47 14.54
N CYS A 43 3.34 -3.97 13.62
CA CYS A 43 3.68 -2.92 12.68
C CYS A 43 5.00 -3.21 11.94
N GLY A 44 5.25 -4.46 11.56
CA GLY A 44 6.47 -4.88 10.89
C GLY A 44 6.74 -4.16 9.56
N LEU A 45 8.02 -4.04 9.19
CA LEU A 45 8.49 -3.41 7.95
C LEU A 45 8.82 -4.48 6.91
N TRP A 46 8.27 -4.33 5.70
CA TRP A 46 8.35 -5.32 4.63
C TRP A 46 8.77 -4.68 3.32
N ILE A 47 9.33 -5.51 2.43
CA ILE A 47 9.60 -5.15 1.03
C ILE A 47 8.85 -6.08 0.08
N ARG A 48 8.45 -5.58 -1.08
CA ARG A 48 7.85 -6.35 -2.18
C ARG A 48 8.24 -5.71 -3.52
N PRO A 49 8.44 -6.48 -4.61
CA PRO A 49 8.67 -5.88 -5.93
C PRO A 49 7.60 -4.83 -6.24
N LEU A 50 8.02 -3.67 -6.75
CA LEU A 50 7.14 -2.52 -6.94
C LEU A 50 6.00 -2.84 -7.90
N ASP A 51 6.28 -3.57 -8.98
CA ASP A 51 5.27 -3.98 -9.96
C ASP A 51 4.19 -4.86 -9.33
N MET A 52 4.58 -5.79 -8.44
CA MET A 52 3.64 -6.63 -7.70
C MET A 52 2.87 -5.87 -6.61
N PHE A 53 3.36 -4.71 -6.16
CA PHE A 53 2.64 -3.83 -5.24
C PHE A 53 1.58 -3.02 -5.99
N LEU A 54 1.91 -2.59 -7.21
CA LEU A 54 1.04 -1.79 -8.09
C LEU A 54 0.07 -2.62 -8.95
N GLU A 55 0.20 -3.94 -8.92
CA GLU A 55 -0.60 -4.88 -9.69
C GLU A 55 -2.11 -4.79 -9.37
N GLU A 56 -2.94 -5.08 -10.37
CA GLU A 56 -4.36 -5.30 -10.18
C GLU A 56 -4.64 -6.59 -9.40
N VAL A 57 -5.81 -6.65 -8.77
CA VAL A 57 -6.28 -7.91 -8.19
C VAL A 57 -6.56 -8.88 -9.35
N ASP A 58 -6.15 -10.12 -9.18
CA ASP A 58 -6.54 -11.22 -10.06
C ASP A 58 -8.02 -11.54 -9.81
N HIS A 59 -8.91 -11.00 -10.64
CA HIS A 59 -10.35 -11.17 -10.50
C HIS A 59 -10.84 -12.52 -11.06
N GLU A 60 -10.00 -13.28 -11.79
CA GLU A 60 -10.32 -14.67 -12.11
C GLU A 60 -10.22 -15.53 -10.85
N LYS A 61 -9.19 -15.27 -10.03
CA LYS A 61 -8.99 -15.95 -8.75
C LYS A 61 -9.87 -15.39 -7.63
N TYR A 62 -10.18 -14.09 -7.65
CA TYR A 62 -10.95 -13.40 -6.62
C TYR A 62 -12.12 -12.61 -7.23
N PRO A 63 -13.17 -13.29 -7.73
CA PRO A 63 -14.25 -12.66 -8.50
C PRO A 63 -15.08 -11.66 -7.68
N ASP A 64 -15.19 -11.85 -6.37
CA ASP A 64 -16.01 -11.00 -5.50
C ASP A 64 -15.29 -9.75 -4.98
N VAL A 65 -13.98 -9.60 -5.29
CA VAL A 65 -13.20 -8.45 -4.83
C VAL A 65 -13.54 -7.24 -5.69
N LYS A 66 -14.15 -6.22 -5.07
CA LYS A 66 -14.48 -4.94 -5.75
C LYS A 66 -13.27 -4.02 -5.92
N GLN A 67 -12.22 -4.25 -5.14
CA GLN A 67 -11.02 -3.43 -5.13
C GLN A 67 -10.15 -3.73 -6.36
N LYS A 68 -9.84 -2.70 -7.15
CA LYS A 68 -9.12 -2.85 -8.42
C LYS A 68 -7.65 -3.28 -8.25
N TYR A 69 -6.93 -2.63 -7.33
CA TYR A 69 -5.49 -2.85 -7.13
C TYR A 69 -5.21 -3.69 -5.91
N ARG A 70 -4.14 -4.50 -5.92
CA ARG A 70 -3.74 -5.28 -4.74
C ARG A 70 -3.56 -4.40 -3.50
N PHE A 71 -2.94 -3.23 -3.68
CA PHE A 71 -2.81 -2.18 -2.68
C PHE A 71 -3.46 -0.91 -3.21
N GLN A 72 -4.59 -0.52 -2.63
CA GLN A 72 -5.33 0.67 -3.06
C GLN A 72 -5.12 1.82 -2.07
N LEU A 73 -4.63 2.97 -2.57
CA LEU A 73 -4.46 4.19 -1.77
C LEU A 73 -5.79 4.60 -1.13
N GLN A 74 -5.73 4.96 0.15
CA GLN A 74 -6.85 5.44 0.95
C GLN A 74 -6.60 6.88 1.37
N GLU A 75 -7.57 7.75 1.18
CA GLU A 75 -7.56 9.10 1.73
C GLU A 75 -8.27 9.07 3.09
N ILE A 76 -7.53 9.37 4.15
CA ILE A 76 -8.03 9.36 5.52
C ILE A 76 -7.96 10.79 6.06
N SER A 77 -9.12 11.41 6.23
CA SER A 77 -9.23 12.76 6.79
C SER A 77 -9.06 12.72 8.31
N SER A 78 -8.38 13.74 8.85
CA SER A 78 -8.34 13.96 10.30
C SER A 78 -9.74 14.27 10.82
N VAL A 79 -10.10 13.68 11.97
CA VAL A 79 -11.34 13.97 12.70
C VAL A 79 -11.19 15.09 13.73
N ARG A 80 -9.98 15.64 13.91
CA ARG A 80 -9.79 16.82 14.77
C ARG A 80 -10.50 18.02 14.15
N ASP A 81 -11.58 18.46 14.78
CA ASP A 81 -12.19 19.75 14.51
C ASP A 81 -11.16 20.87 14.75
N GLU A 82 -11.03 21.75 13.77
CA GLU A 82 -10.16 22.92 13.83
C GLU A 82 -10.62 23.94 14.91
N ASN A 83 -11.86 23.78 15.41
CA ASN A 83 -12.52 24.65 16.39
C ASN A 83 -12.29 24.27 17.86
N ASN A 84 -11.46 23.27 18.16
CA ASN A 84 -11.20 22.82 19.54
C ASN A 84 -9.71 22.95 19.92
N ARG A 85 -9.09 24.08 19.57
CA ARG A 85 -7.77 24.51 20.01
C ARG A 85 -7.84 25.84 20.72
#